data_AF-A0A920HP53-F1
#
_entry.id   AF-A0A920HP53-F1
#
_cell.length_a   1.000
_cell.length_b   1.000
_cell.length_c   1.000
_cell.angle_alpha   90.00
_cell.angle_beta   90.00
_cell.angle_gamma   90.00
#
_symmetry.space_group_name_H-M   'P 1'
#
loop_
_entity.id
_entity.type
_entity.pdbx_description
1 polymer ?
#
loop_
_entity_poly.entity_id
_entity_poly.type
_entity_poly.pdbx_seq_one_letter_code
_entity_poly.pdbx_strand_id
1 'polypeptide(L)' 'MTLKIKICGLSSLEQIEMVRASGAEICGFIFANPSPRMIEPEYAVRNSFSRQQAILIE' A
#
# COMPACT_ATOMS: atom_id res chain seq x y z
N MET A 1 8.53 19.94 9.23
CA MET A 1 8.88 18.60 8.70
C MET A 1 7.67 17.69 8.85
N THR A 2 7.26 16.99 7.79
CA THR A 2 6.20 15.98 7.87
C THR A 2 6.83 14.59 7.89
N LEU A 3 6.49 13.77 8.88
CA LEU A 3 6.94 12.38 8.97
C LEU A 3 6.09 11.53 8.01
N LYS A 4 6.75 10.81 7.09
CA LYS A 4 6.08 9.81 6.23
C LYS A 4 6.23 8.42 6.82
N ILE A 5 5.14 7.66 6.87
CA ILE A 5 5.12 6.31 7.44
C ILE A 5 4.90 5.28 6.33
N LYS A 6 5.74 4.24 6.33
CA LYS A 6 5.63 3.09 5.41
C LYS A 6 5.34 1.81 6.19
N ILE A 7 4.29 1.09 5.77
CA ILE A 7 3.97 -0.24 6.29
C ILE A 7 4.30 -1.29 5.21
N CYS A 8 5.07 -2.32 5.55
CA CYS A 8 5.69 -3.23 4.56
C CYS A 8 5.24 -4.69 4.71
N GLY A 9 5.19 -5.41 3.60
CA GLY A 9 4.92 -6.85 3.55
C GLY A 9 3.44 -7.16 3.74
N LEU A 10 2.57 -6.33 3.15
CA LEU A 10 1.14 -6.57 3.13
C LEU A 10 0.82 -7.68 2.14
N SER A 11 -0.01 -8.63 2.55
CA SER A 11 -0.39 -9.80 1.74
C SER A 11 -1.88 -10.10 1.75
N SER A 12 -2.71 -9.24 2.38
CA SER A 12 -4.17 -9.34 2.34
C SER A 12 -4.84 -7.99 2.13
N LEU A 13 -6.10 -8.02 1.65
CA LEU A 13 -6.92 -6.83 1.47
C LEU A 13 -7.18 -6.10 2.78
N GLU A 14 -7.50 -6.85 3.85
CA GLU A 14 -7.73 -6.30 5.19
C GLU A 14 -6.52 -5.48 5.69
N GLN A 15 -5.30 -5.98 5.49
CA GLN A 15 -4.08 -5.26 5.87
C GLN A 15 -3.93 -3.96 5.07
N ILE A 16 -4.25 -3.98 3.78
CA ILE A 16 -4.20 -2.78 2.91
C ILE A 16 -5.24 -1.75 3.38
N GLU A 17 -6.45 -2.19 3.68
CA GLU A 17 -7.53 -1.34 4.20
C GLU A 17 -7.18 -0.72 5.55
N MET A 18 -6.55 -1.49 6.45
CA MET A 18 -6.05 -0.96 7.72
C MET A 18 -5.01 0.13 7.52
N VAL A 19 -4.07 -0.04 6.58
CA VAL A 19 -3.07 1.00 6.30
C VAL A 19 -3.73 2.25 5.70
N ARG A 20 -4.73 2.08 4.84
CA ARG A 20 -5.53 3.19 4.31
C ARG A 20 -6.27 3.94 5.42
N ALA A 21 -6.80 3.23 6.40
CA ALA A 21 -7.52 3.81 7.54
C ALA A 21 -6.59 4.47 8.58
N SER A 22 -5.35 3.97 8.72
CA SER A 22 -4.40 4.47 9.73
C SER A 22 -3.74 5.80 9.35
N GLY A 23 -3.86 6.23 8.09
CA GLY A 23 -3.26 7.46 7.59
C GLY A 23 -1.80 7.32 7.14
N ALA A 24 -1.26 6.09 7.05
CA ALA A 24 0.06 5.89 6.48
C ALA A 24 0.08 6.20 4.98
N GLU A 25 1.17 6.77 4.50
CA GLU A 25 1.26 7.27 3.13
C GLU A 25 1.80 6.24 2.14
N ILE A 26 2.43 5.16 2.63
CA ILE A 26 3.13 4.19 1.78
C ILE A 26 2.86 2.76 2.22
N CYS A 27 2.47 1.92 1.26
CA CYS A 27 2.41 0.47 1.41
C CYS A 27 3.54 -0.24 0.66
N GLY A 28 4.02 -1.34 1.22
CA GLY A 28 5.04 -2.18 0.61
C GLY A 28 4.53 -3.59 0.35
N PHE A 29 4.68 -4.04 -0.88
CA PHE A 29 4.43 -5.40 -1.33
C PHE A 29 5.77 -6.10 -1.58
N ILE A 30 5.84 -7.40 -1.30
CA ILE A 30 7.06 -8.19 -1.49
C ILE A 30 6.85 -9.11 -2.69
N PHE A 31 7.78 -9.07 -3.65
CA PHE A 31 7.78 -9.90 -4.85
C PHE A 31 8.96 -10.90 -4.88
N ALA A 32 9.55 -11.18 -3.72
CA ALA A 32 10.77 -11.97 -3.60
C ALA A 32 10.53 -13.29 -2.87
N ASN A 33 10.82 -14.41 -3.54
CA ASN A 33 10.87 -15.75 -2.95
C ASN A 33 12.15 -15.89 -2.10
N PRO A 34 12.13 -16.50 -0.89
CA PRO A 34 11.03 -17.24 -0.25
C PRO A 34 10.30 -16.47 0.84
N SER A 35 10.05 -15.17 0.66
CA SER A 35 9.35 -14.41 1.68
C SER A 35 7.96 -14.98 1.95
N PRO A 36 7.56 -15.22 3.21
CA PRO A 36 6.21 -15.67 3.53
C PRO A 36 5.14 -14.60 3.28
N ARG A 37 5.58 -13.38 2.95
CA ARG A 37 4.73 -12.22 2.61
C ARG A 37 4.78 -11.91 1.11
N MET A 38 5.35 -12.82 0.31
CA MET A 38 5.36 -12.69 -1.13
C MET A 38 3.93 -12.71 -1.67
N ILE A 39 3.65 -11.82 -2.60
CA ILE A 39 2.40 -11.81 -3.39
C ILE A 39 2.72 -11.67 -4.86
N GLU A 40 1.75 -11.93 -5.73
CA GLU A 40 1.87 -11.68 -7.16
C GLU A 40 1.74 -10.17 -7.48
N PRO A 41 2.54 -9.62 -8.42
CA PRO A 41 2.42 -8.23 -8.85
C PRO A 41 0.99 -7.83 -9.29
N GLU A 42 0.25 -8.73 -9.93
CA GLU A 42 -1.14 -8.51 -10.36
C GLU A 42 -2.08 -8.29 -9.17
N TYR A 43 -1.84 -8.98 -8.05
CA TYR A 43 -2.58 -8.75 -6.81
C TYR A 43 -2.26 -7.36 -6.24
N ALA A 44 -0.98 -6.96 -6.27
CA ALA A 44 -0.56 -5.64 -5.81
C ALA A 44 -1.19 -4.51 -6.63
N VAL A 45 -1.25 -4.64 -7.96
CA VAL A 45 -1.89 -3.64 -8.84
C VAL A 45 -3.38 -3.51 -8.53
N ARG A 46 -4.10 -4.64 -8.45
CA ARG A 46 -5.54 -4.68 -8.19
C ARG A 46 -5.92 -4.03 -6.86
N ASN A 47 -5.05 -4.15 -5.85
CA ASN A 47 -5.27 -3.67 -4.50
C ASN A 47 -4.40 -2.45 -4.15
N SER A 48 -3.76 -1.82 -5.15
CA SER A 48 -2.98 -0.61 -4.92
C SER A 48 -3.91 0.55 -4.59
N PHE A 49 -3.49 1.41 -3.67
CA PHE A 49 -4.13 2.69 -3.46
C PHE A 49 -3.13 3.78 -3.83
N SER A 50 -3.45 4.53 -4.88
CA SER A 50 -2.89 5.85 -5.07
C SER A 50 -3.89 6.84 -4.50
N ARG A 51 -3.43 7.79 -3.67
CA ARG A 51 -4.23 8.97 -3.36
C ARG A 51 -4.47 9.67 -4.70
N GLN A 52 -5.69 9.61 -5.25
CA GLN A 52 -6.06 10.56 -6.29
C GLN A 52 -5.99 11.92 -5.62
N GLN A 53 -5.01 12.73 -6.01
CA GLN A 53 -5.02 14.13 -5.66
C GLN A 53 -6.26 14.69 -6.36
N ALA A 54 -7.27 15.10 -5.60
CA ALA A 54 -8.36 15.90 -6.16
C ALA A 54 -7.69 17.09 -6.85
N ILE A 55 -7.81 17.16 -8.17
CA ILE A 55 -7.42 18.35 -8.92
C ILE A 55 -8.37 19.44 -8.43
N LEU A 56 -7.87 20.32 -7.56
CA LEU A 56 -8.53 21.58 -7.29
C LEU A 56 -8.37 22.39 -8.58
N ILE A 57 -9.41 22.38 -9.41
CA ILE A 57 -9.58 23.38 -10.46
C ILE A 57 -10.15 24.60 -9.74
N GLU A 58 -9.29 25.59 -9.48
CA GLU A 58 -9.73 26.97 -9.18
C GLU A 58 -10.26 27.63 -10.47
#